data_AF-A0A392QJR6-F1
#
_entry.id   AF-A0A392QJR6-F1
#
_cell.length_a   1.000
_cell.length_b   1.000
_cell.length_c   1.000
_cell.angle_alpha   90.00
_cell.angle_beta   90.00
_cell.angle_gamma   90.00
#
_symmetry.space_group_name_H-M   'P 1'
#
loop_
_entity.id
_entity.type
_entity.pdbx_description
1 polymer ?
#
loop_
_entity_poly.entity_id
_entity_poly.type
_entity_poly.pdbx_seq_one_letter_code
_entity_poly.pdbx_strand_id
1 'polypeptide(L)'
;LSASVPGIKPTCYTKDDCHATYEQSAIFFVALYLIALGTGGIKPCVSSFGADQFDDADEVEKEHKSSFFNWFYFSINIGALIAASLLVWIQDNVSWGIGFGIPAVAMAIAVVSFFSGTRLYRNQKPGGSPITRICQVIVASIRKYDVEVPEDESHLYETQETLSAIQGSRKLGHSNGL
;
A
#
# COMPACT_ATOMS: atom_id res chain seq x y z
N LEU A 1 10.28 17.23 -12.92
CA LEU A 1 9.99 18.32 -13.89
C LEU A 1 10.37 19.69 -13.32
N SER A 2 9.82 20.11 -12.17
CA SER A 2 10.13 21.42 -11.55
C SER A 2 11.61 21.64 -11.20
N ALA A 3 12.40 20.59 -10.99
CA ALA A 3 13.83 20.71 -10.69
C ALA A 3 14.74 20.83 -11.93
N SER A 4 14.24 20.60 -13.15
CA SER A 4 15.11 20.32 -14.32
C SER A 4 14.65 20.95 -15.62
N VAL A 5 13.37 21.28 -15.77
CA VAL A 5 12.84 21.87 -17.00
C VAL A 5 12.99 23.39 -16.93
N PRO A 6 13.75 24.02 -17.86
CA PRO A 6 13.81 25.47 -17.97
C PRO A 6 12.40 25.98 -18.35
N GLY A 7 11.72 26.61 -17.39
CA GLY A 7 10.32 27.04 -17.49
C GLY A 7 9.51 26.74 -16.22
N ILE A 8 9.76 25.59 -15.58
CA ILE A 8 9.10 25.19 -14.30
C ILE A 8 10.06 25.33 -13.11
N LYS A 9 11.36 25.48 -13.39
CA LYS A 9 12.37 25.81 -12.37
C LYS A 9 12.20 27.26 -11.91
N PRO A 10 12.13 27.53 -10.59
CA PRO A 10 12.08 28.89 -10.08
C PRO A 10 13.34 29.67 -10.48
N THR A 11 13.16 30.95 -10.78
CA THR A 11 14.26 31.85 -11.10
C THR A 11 14.98 32.23 -9.80
N CYS A 12 16.26 31.90 -9.73
CA CYS A 12 17.12 32.25 -8.61
C CYS A 12 18.04 33.39 -9.01
N TYR A 13 18.02 34.49 -8.25
CA TYR A 13 18.89 35.64 -8.46
C TYR A 13 20.24 35.46 -7.73
N THR A 14 20.24 34.74 -6.60
CA THR A 14 21.43 34.25 -5.89
C THR A 14 21.23 32.81 -5.42
N LYS A 15 22.27 32.18 -4.85
CA LYS A 15 22.24 30.77 -4.43
C LYS A 15 21.16 30.48 -3.36
N ASP A 16 20.79 31.49 -2.58
CA ASP A 16 19.81 31.41 -1.48
C ASP A 16 18.54 32.24 -1.73
N ASP A 17 18.45 32.98 -2.84
CA ASP A 17 17.31 33.86 -3.16
C ASP A 17 16.61 33.41 -4.46
N CYS A 18 15.68 32.48 -4.29
CA CYS A 18 14.89 31.86 -5.34
C CYS A 18 13.41 32.21 -5.19
N HIS A 19 12.85 32.92 -6.17
CA HIS A 19 11.42 33.22 -6.21
C HIS A 19 10.71 32.27 -7.16
N ALA A 20 9.83 31.44 -6.60
CA ALA A 20 8.89 30.61 -7.37
C ALA A 20 7.61 31.40 -7.65
N THR A 21 7.09 31.30 -8.87
CA THR A 21 5.75 31.80 -9.18
C THR A 21 4.68 30.88 -8.58
N TYR A 22 3.47 31.43 -8.33
CA TYR A 22 2.34 30.66 -7.80
C TYR A 22 2.06 29.38 -8.62
N GLU A 23 2.14 29.48 -9.95
CA GLU A 23 1.94 28.35 -10.86
C GLU A 23 3.01 27.26 -10.71
N GLN A 24 4.29 27.64 -10.56
CA GLN A 24 5.38 26.69 -10.34
C GLN A 24 5.24 25.95 -9.01
N SER A 25 4.83 26.65 -7.95
CA SER A 25 4.54 26.05 -6.65
C SER A 25 3.32 25.13 -6.70
N ALA A 26 2.26 25.51 -7.40
CA ALA A 26 1.06 24.68 -7.56
C ALA A 26 1.38 23.36 -8.28
N ILE A 27 2.13 23.41 -9.39
CA ILE A 27 2.56 22.21 -10.13
C ILE A 27 3.42 21.30 -9.23
N PHE A 28 4.30 21.87 -8.43
CA PHE A 28 5.13 21.12 -7.49
C PHE A 28 4.28 20.38 -6.44
N PHE A 29 3.33 21.07 -5.80
CA PHE A 29 2.45 20.44 -4.81
C PHE A 29 1.53 19.38 -5.42
N VAL A 30 0.99 19.62 -6.61
CA VAL A 30 0.20 18.60 -7.33
C VAL A 30 1.06 17.34 -7.57
N ALA A 31 2.30 17.50 -8.02
CA ALA A 31 3.21 16.36 -8.20
C ALA A 31 3.48 15.62 -6.89
N LEU A 32 3.70 16.33 -5.77
CA LEU A 32 3.90 15.71 -4.46
C LEU A 32 2.65 14.95 -3.99
N TYR A 33 1.45 15.51 -4.16
CA TYR A 33 0.22 14.83 -3.80
C TYR A 33 -0.03 13.58 -4.66
N LEU A 34 0.31 13.62 -5.95
CA LEU A 34 0.23 12.45 -6.81
C LEU A 34 1.20 11.34 -6.36
N ILE A 35 2.43 11.70 -5.97
CA ILE A 35 3.39 10.73 -5.42
C ILE A 35 2.88 10.16 -4.09
N ALA A 36 2.35 10.99 -3.20
CA ALA A 36 1.80 10.55 -1.92
C ALA A 36 0.62 9.59 -2.11
N LEU A 37 -0.31 9.91 -3.03
CA LEU A 37 -1.46 9.08 -3.35
C LEU A 37 -1.02 7.75 -3.99
N GLY A 38 -0.09 7.79 -4.95
CA GLY A 38 0.45 6.58 -5.59
C GLY A 38 1.17 5.66 -4.59
N THR A 39 2.08 6.22 -3.78
CA THR A 39 2.82 5.43 -2.77
C THR A 39 1.91 4.88 -1.67
N GLY A 40 0.91 5.65 -1.25
CA GLY A 40 -0.09 5.22 -0.28
C GLY A 40 -0.99 4.10 -0.79
N GLY A 41 -1.37 4.15 -2.07
CA GLY A 41 -2.20 3.11 -2.70
C GLY A 41 -1.43 1.82 -2.99
N ILE A 42 -0.19 1.92 -3.48
CA ILE A 42 0.59 0.74 -3.90
C ILE A 42 1.05 -0.09 -2.70
N LYS A 43 1.48 0.53 -1.60
CA LYS A 43 2.05 -0.16 -0.43
C LYS A 43 1.21 -1.32 0.11
N PRO A 44 -0.08 -1.13 0.50
CA PRO A 44 -0.89 -2.21 1.03
C PRO A 44 -1.24 -3.25 -0.06
N CYS A 45 -1.41 -2.81 -1.31
CA CYS A 45 -1.79 -3.69 -2.41
C CYS A 45 -0.67 -4.65 -2.81
N VAL A 46 0.59 -4.21 -2.85
CA VAL A 46 1.71 -5.05 -3.29
C VAL A 46 2.00 -6.17 -2.29
N SER A 47 1.99 -5.87 -0.99
CA SER A 47 2.21 -6.91 0.03
C SER A 47 1.10 -7.95 0.04
N SER A 48 -0.16 -7.51 -0.05
CA SER A 48 -1.30 -8.44 -0.13
C SER A 48 -1.25 -9.27 -1.42
N PHE A 49 -1.01 -8.64 -2.57
CA PHE A 49 -0.91 -9.34 -3.85
C PHE A 49 0.23 -10.36 -3.90
N GLY A 50 1.37 -10.07 -3.25
CA GLY A 50 2.48 -11.02 -3.12
C GLY A 50 2.12 -12.20 -2.21
N ALA A 51 1.44 -11.94 -1.08
CA ALA A 51 0.94 -13.00 -0.20
C ALA A 51 -0.08 -13.91 -0.90
N ASP A 52 -0.92 -13.33 -1.76
CA ASP A 52 -2.00 -14.00 -2.49
C ASP A 52 -1.51 -15.01 -3.55
N GLN A 53 -0.21 -14.99 -3.88
CA GLN A 53 0.40 -15.94 -4.81
C GLN A 53 0.67 -17.32 -4.19
N PHE A 54 0.69 -17.42 -2.85
CA PHE A 54 0.98 -18.65 -2.13
C PHE A 54 -0.28 -19.19 -1.46
N ASP A 55 -0.49 -20.51 -1.51
CA ASP A 55 -1.59 -21.17 -0.82
C ASP A 55 -1.24 -21.46 0.64
N ASP A 56 -2.00 -20.91 1.58
CA ASP A 56 -1.77 -21.15 3.01
C ASP A 56 -2.20 -22.56 3.46
N ALA A 57 -2.90 -23.32 2.61
CA ALA A 57 -3.29 -24.70 2.89
C ALA A 57 -2.19 -25.73 2.58
N ASP A 58 -1.18 -25.35 1.79
CA ASP A 58 -0.01 -26.18 1.48
C ASP A 58 1.15 -25.78 2.40
N GLU A 59 1.66 -26.74 3.19
CA GLU A 59 2.75 -26.47 4.13
C GLU A 59 4.05 -26.04 3.44
N VAL A 60 4.30 -26.52 2.21
CA VAL A 60 5.48 -26.18 1.43
C VAL A 60 5.38 -24.75 0.90
N GLU A 61 4.24 -24.38 0.29
CA GLU A 61 4.03 -23.03 -0.21
C GLU A 61 4.01 -21.99 0.91
N LYS A 62 3.50 -22.37 2.09
CA LYS A 62 3.52 -21.51 3.28
C LYS A 62 4.94 -21.21 3.77
N GLU A 63 5.86 -22.17 3.72
CA GLU A 63 7.27 -21.92 4.04
C GLU A 63 7.91 -20.99 3.00
N HIS A 64 7.61 -21.21 1.71
CA HIS A 64 8.08 -20.33 0.62
C HIS A 64 7.55 -18.90 0.74
N LYS A 65 6.30 -18.71 1.19
CA LYS A 65 5.71 -17.40 1.50
C LYS A 65 6.51 -16.67 2.57
N SER A 66 6.90 -17.37 3.64
CA SER A 66 7.73 -16.79 4.72
C SER A 66 9.10 -16.35 4.18
N SER A 67 9.77 -17.22 3.41
CA SER A 67 11.05 -16.89 2.76
C SER A 67 10.92 -15.70 1.80
N PHE A 68 9.85 -15.63 1.02
CA PHE A 68 9.53 -14.48 0.15
C PHE A 68 9.44 -13.18 0.95
N PHE A 69 8.70 -13.16 2.06
CA PHE A 69 8.58 -11.95 2.89
C PHE A 69 9.91 -11.58 3.55
N ASN A 70 10.70 -12.56 4.01
CA ASN A 70 12.04 -12.29 4.53
C ASN A 70 12.93 -11.59 3.50
N TRP A 71 12.99 -12.10 2.27
CA TRP A 71 13.73 -11.47 1.18
C TRP A 71 13.15 -10.11 0.80
N PHE A 72 11.83 -9.98 0.75
CA PHE A 72 11.15 -8.72 0.47
C PHE A 72 11.53 -7.62 1.46
N TYR A 73 11.46 -7.89 2.77
CA TYR A 73 11.85 -6.92 3.79
C TYR A 73 13.35 -6.66 3.79
N PHE A 74 14.18 -7.67 3.55
CA PHE A 74 15.63 -7.48 3.42
C PHE A 74 15.97 -6.54 2.25
N SER A 75 15.37 -6.74 1.08
CA SER A 75 15.53 -5.87 -0.08
C SER A 75 15.02 -4.45 0.17
N ILE A 76 13.92 -4.27 0.90
CA ILE A 76 13.44 -2.93 1.29
C ILE A 76 14.46 -2.20 2.15
N ASN A 77 15.05 -2.88 3.15
CA ASN A 77 16.03 -2.26 4.03
C ASN A 77 17.31 -1.87 3.27
N ILE A 78 17.79 -2.74 2.38
CA ILE A 78 18.93 -2.42 1.50
C ILE A 78 18.58 -1.24 0.58
N GLY A 79 17.40 -1.27 -0.05
CA GLY A 79 16.94 -0.19 -0.91
C GLY A 79 16.86 1.15 -0.17
N ALA A 80 16.37 1.14 1.08
CA ALA A 80 16.33 2.32 1.94
C ALA A 80 17.73 2.82 2.29
N LEU A 81 18.69 1.94 2.58
CA LEU A 81 20.09 2.30 2.83
C LEU A 81 20.72 2.95 1.59
N ILE A 82 20.54 2.37 0.41
CA ILE A 82 21.03 2.91 -0.87
C ILE A 82 20.37 4.26 -1.17
N ALA A 83 19.07 4.38 -0.92
CA ALA A 83 18.35 5.64 -1.12
C ALA A 83 18.85 6.74 -0.18
N ALA A 84 19.06 6.43 1.10
CA ALA A 84 19.52 7.40 2.09
C ALA A 84 21.00 7.80 1.88
N SER A 85 21.81 6.96 1.24
CA SER A 85 23.23 7.22 0.98
C SER A 85 23.48 7.72 -0.44
N LEU A 86 23.41 6.83 -1.42
CA LEU A 86 23.76 7.09 -2.82
C LEU A 86 22.80 8.07 -3.48
N LEU A 87 21.47 7.90 -3.33
CA LEU A 87 20.53 8.81 -3.98
C LEU A 87 20.59 10.22 -3.39
N VAL A 88 20.71 10.36 -2.08
CA VAL A 88 20.91 11.67 -1.44
C VAL A 88 22.20 12.31 -1.94
N TRP A 89 23.31 11.55 -2.00
CA TRP A 89 24.57 12.06 -2.55
C TRP A 89 24.43 12.55 -4.00
N ILE A 90 23.71 11.81 -4.86
CA ILE A 90 23.45 12.22 -6.25
C ILE A 90 22.59 13.49 -6.31
N GLN A 91 21.56 13.59 -5.46
CA GLN A 91 20.68 14.76 -5.41
C GLN A 91 21.45 16.03 -5.01
N ASP A 92 22.33 15.92 -4.02
CA ASP A 92 23.09 17.06 -3.48
C ASP A 92 24.32 17.44 -4.31
N ASN A 93 25.05 16.45 -4.87
CA ASN A 93 26.33 16.71 -5.54
C ASN A 93 26.24 16.76 -7.06
N VAL A 94 25.25 16.11 -7.68
CA VAL A 94 25.14 16.02 -9.13
C VAL A 94 24.00 16.89 -9.64
N SER A 95 22.76 16.50 -9.35
CA SER A 95 21.56 17.24 -9.75
C SER A 95 20.31 16.58 -9.20
N TRP A 96 19.41 17.40 -8.67
CA TRP A 96 18.04 17.01 -8.33
C TRP A 96 17.27 16.38 -9.51
N GLY A 97 17.57 16.77 -10.76
CA GLY A 97 16.93 16.19 -11.93
C GLY A 97 17.25 14.72 -12.13
N ILE A 98 18.53 14.37 -12.02
CA ILE A 98 18.99 12.98 -12.12
C ILE A 98 18.53 12.21 -10.88
N GLY A 99 18.59 12.84 -9.71
CA GLY A 99 18.14 12.26 -8.45
C GLY A 99 16.66 11.87 -8.42
N PHE A 100 15.78 12.61 -9.09
CA PHE A 100 14.37 12.20 -9.29
C PHE A 100 14.16 11.30 -10.51
N GLY A 101 15.02 11.41 -11.53
CA GLY A 101 14.95 10.57 -12.74
C GLY A 101 15.24 9.09 -12.47
N ILE A 102 16.23 8.79 -11.62
CA ILE A 102 16.61 7.41 -11.30
C ILE A 102 15.43 6.62 -10.69
N PRO A 103 14.76 7.09 -9.60
CA PRO A 103 13.58 6.41 -9.07
C PRO A 103 12.41 6.32 -10.08
N ALA A 104 12.23 7.34 -10.93
CA ALA A 104 11.16 7.33 -11.93
C ALA A 104 11.37 6.22 -12.99
N VAL A 105 12.60 6.05 -13.48
CA VAL A 105 12.95 4.97 -14.41
C VAL A 105 12.84 3.61 -13.72
N ALA A 106 13.33 3.48 -12.49
CA ALA A 106 13.20 2.25 -11.72
C ALA A 106 11.73 1.84 -11.51
N MET A 107 10.86 2.81 -11.21
CA MET A 107 9.41 2.58 -11.10
C MET A 107 8.79 2.16 -12.44
N ALA A 108 9.19 2.80 -13.56
CA ALA A 108 8.70 2.43 -14.88
C ALA A 108 9.09 0.97 -15.24
N ILE A 109 10.33 0.57 -14.95
CA ILE A 109 10.79 -0.82 -15.13
C ILE A 109 9.97 -1.77 -14.25
N ALA A 110 9.73 -1.41 -12.98
CA ALA A 110 8.93 -2.23 -12.08
C ALA A 110 7.50 -2.43 -12.60
N VAL A 111 6.86 -1.36 -13.11
CA VAL A 111 5.52 -1.41 -13.71
C VAL A 111 5.50 -2.31 -14.95
N VAL A 112 6.48 -2.17 -15.86
CA VAL A 112 6.57 -3.02 -17.06
C VAL A 112 6.74 -4.49 -16.69
N SER A 113 7.61 -4.79 -15.73
CA SER A 113 7.83 -6.16 -15.25
C SER A 113 6.60 -6.74 -14.54
N PHE A 114 5.85 -5.91 -13.80
CA PHE A 114 4.59 -6.32 -13.19
C PHE A 114 3.54 -6.68 -14.26
N PHE A 115 3.38 -5.84 -15.29
CA PHE A 115 2.44 -6.13 -16.36
C PHE A 115 2.86 -7.32 -17.24
N SER A 116 4.15 -7.51 -17.50
CA SER A 116 4.62 -8.68 -18.28
C SER A 116 4.35 -10.00 -17.56
N GLY A 117 4.38 -10.02 -16.22
CA GLY A 117 4.05 -11.17 -15.39
C GLY A 117 2.55 -11.46 -15.23
N THR A 118 1.66 -10.61 -15.75
CA THR A 118 0.20 -10.68 -15.48
C THR A 118 -0.41 -12.05 -15.78
N ARG A 119 0.11 -12.79 -16.77
CA ARG A 119 -0.41 -14.13 -17.13
C ARG A 119 -0.01 -15.24 -16.14
N LEU A 120 1.01 -15.01 -15.31
CA LEU A 120 1.52 -15.98 -14.34
C LEU A 120 0.90 -15.81 -12.95
N TYR A 121 0.22 -14.69 -12.68
CA TYR A 121 -0.31 -14.39 -11.36
C TYR A 121 -1.61 -15.13 -11.05
N ARG A 122 -1.72 -15.63 -9.81
CA ARG A 122 -2.97 -16.14 -9.23
C ARG A 122 -3.83 -14.95 -8.82
N ASN A 123 -4.98 -14.80 -9.48
CA ASN A 123 -5.95 -13.76 -9.16
C ASN A 123 -6.96 -14.27 -8.13
N GLN A 124 -6.93 -13.71 -6.93
CA GLN A 124 -7.90 -14.02 -5.89
C GLN A 124 -9.27 -13.44 -6.23
N LYS A 125 -10.34 -14.14 -5.84
CA LYS A 125 -11.71 -13.64 -6.02
C LYS A 125 -11.97 -12.46 -5.07
N PRO A 126 -12.70 -11.42 -5.48
CA PRO A 126 -12.98 -10.26 -4.63
C PRO A 126 -13.80 -10.68 -3.39
N GLY A 127 -13.20 -10.56 -2.20
CA GLY A 127 -13.79 -10.95 -0.91
C GLY A 127 -14.66 -9.88 -0.22
N GLY A 128 -15.06 -8.82 -0.95
CA GLY A 128 -15.79 -7.66 -0.42
C GLY A 128 -14.93 -6.70 0.41
N SER A 129 -15.51 -5.56 0.84
CA SER A 129 -14.79 -4.52 1.60
C SER A 129 -14.98 -4.69 3.12
N PRO A 130 -13.90 -4.87 3.90
CA PRO A 130 -13.97 -4.87 5.36
C PRO A 130 -14.48 -3.53 5.93
N ILE A 131 -14.16 -2.41 5.27
CA ILE A 131 -14.59 -1.07 5.71
C ILE A 131 -16.11 -0.97 5.70
N THR A 132 -16.77 -1.48 4.65
CA THR A 132 -18.23 -1.47 4.56
C THR A 132 -18.84 -2.22 5.74
N ARG A 133 -18.25 -3.33 6.17
CA ARG A 133 -18.73 -4.09 7.33
C ARG A 133 -18.52 -3.33 8.64
N ILE A 134 -17.36 -2.71 8.82
CA ILE A 134 -17.09 -1.86 10.00
C ILE A 134 -18.12 -0.72 10.06
N CYS A 135 -18.37 -0.04 8.94
CA CYS A 135 -19.39 0.99 8.87
C CYS A 135 -20.80 0.45 9.18
N GLN A 136 -21.15 -0.74 8.69
CA GLN A 136 -22.43 -1.38 9.00
C GLN A 136 -22.57 -1.64 10.50
N VAL A 137 -21.53 -2.16 11.15
CA VAL A 137 -21.52 -2.40 12.60
C VAL A 137 -21.64 -1.08 13.36
N ILE A 138 -20.84 -0.06 13.02
CA ILE A 138 -20.92 1.26 13.67
C ILE A 138 -22.32 1.86 13.53
N VAL A 139 -22.89 1.85 12.32
CA VAL A 139 -24.23 2.37 12.05
C VAL A 139 -25.29 1.56 12.80
N ALA A 140 -25.18 0.23 12.81
CA ALA A 140 -26.11 -0.63 13.52
C ALA A 140 -26.05 -0.41 15.05
N SER A 141 -24.85 -0.28 15.62
CA SER A 141 -24.66 -0.02 17.04
C SER A 141 -25.21 1.34 17.46
N ILE A 142 -24.98 2.40 16.67
CA ILE A 142 -25.55 3.73 16.95
C ILE A 142 -27.07 3.69 16.86
N ARG A 143 -27.64 3.01 15.86
CA ARG A 143 -29.10 2.91 15.68
C ARG A 143 -29.78 2.07 16.75
N LYS A 144 -29.08 1.08 17.33
CA LYS A 144 -29.60 0.17 18.35
C LYS A 144 -29.11 0.51 19.77
N TYR A 145 -28.55 1.70 19.97
CA TYR A 145 -27.99 2.12 21.25
C TYR A 145 -29.04 2.16 22.38
N ASP A 146 -30.30 2.45 22.06
CA ASP A 146 -31.41 2.56 23.02
C ASP A 146 -32.29 1.29 23.08
N VAL A 147 -31.81 0.17 22.53
CA VAL A 147 -32.55 -1.10 22.54
C VAL A 147 -32.16 -1.89 23.78
N GLU A 148 -33.15 -2.30 24.58
CA GLU A 148 -32.93 -3.21 25.71
C GLU A 148 -32.36 -4.54 25.21
N VAL A 149 -31.26 -4.97 25.82
CA VAL A 149 -30.58 -6.22 25.49
C VAL A 149 -31.42 -7.39 25.99
N PRO A 150 -31.82 -8.35 25.14
CA PRO A 150 -32.56 -9.54 25.57
C PRO A 150 -31.74 -10.34 26.61
N GLU A 151 -32.39 -10.81 27.68
CA GLU A 151 -31.75 -11.63 28.74
C GLU A 151 -31.34 -13.03 28.27
N ASP A 152 -31.91 -13.50 27.15
CA ASP A 152 -31.76 -14.88 26.66
C ASP A 152 -30.81 -14.94 25.44
N GLU A 153 -29.64 -15.57 25.63
CA GLU A 153 -28.56 -15.70 24.64
C GLU A 153 -29.01 -16.40 23.35
N SER A 154 -30.06 -17.23 23.42
CA SER A 154 -30.60 -17.99 22.29
C SER A 154 -31.19 -17.12 21.16
N HIS A 155 -31.46 -15.83 21.43
CA HIS A 155 -31.94 -14.86 20.44
C HIS A 155 -30.82 -14.07 19.75
N LEU A 156 -29.57 -14.24 20.17
CA LEU A 156 -28.42 -13.63 19.51
C LEU A 156 -28.01 -14.50 18.31
N TYR A 157 -27.92 -13.89 17.14
CA TYR A 157 -27.50 -14.58 15.92
C TYR A 157 -26.03 -15.01 16.03
N GLU A 158 -25.77 -16.26 16.41
CA GLU A 158 -24.51 -16.92 16.09
C GLU A 158 -24.57 -17.50 14.67
N THR A 159 -23.65 -17.06 13.80
CA THR A 159 -23.41 -17.75 12.52
C THR A 159 -22.84 -19.15 12.80
N GLN A 160 -23.73 -20.13 12.89
CA GLN A 160 -23.47 -21.52 13.25
C GLN A 160 -22.79 -22.33 12.12
N GLU A 161 -22.60 -21.75 10.94
CA GLU A 161 -21.97 -22.45 9.82
C GLU A 161 -20.45 -22.55 9.96
N THR A 162 -19.89 -23.67 9.48
CA THR A 162 -18.45 -23.97 9.41
C THR A 162 -17.71 -23.11 8.39
N LEU A 163 -18.45 -22.43 7.51
CA LEU A 163 -17.94 -21.45 6.55
C LEU A 163 -18.16 -20.04 7.12
N SER A 164 -17.21 -19.13 6.88
CA SER A 164 -17.44 -17.73 7.21
C SER A 164 -18.64 -17.22 6.41
N ALA A 165 -19.49 -16.39 7.01
CA ALA A 165 -20.52 -15.62 6.28
C ALA A 165 -19.91 -14.75 5.15
N ILE A 166 -18.58 -14.62 5.15
CA ILE A 166 -17.79 -13.94 4.13
C ILE A 166 -17.36 -14.96 3.08
N GLN A 167 -17.89 -14.80 1.86
CA GLN A 167 -17.44 -15.55 0.70
C GLN A 167 -15.92 -15.34 0.48
N GLY A 168 -15.13 -16.40 0.65
CA GLY A 168 -13.67 -16.37 0.48
C GLY A 168 -12.85 -16.12 1.75
N SER A 169 -13.45 -15.96 2.93
CA SER A 169 -12.70 -15.97 4.20
C SER A 169 -12.92 -17.27 4.97
N ARG A 170 -11.86 -17.76 5.61
CA ARG A 170 -11.96 -18.90 6.55
C ARG A 170 -12.49 -18.40 7.89
N LYS A 171 -13.36 -19.19 8.54
CA LYS A 171 -13.76 -18.93 9.93
C LYS A 171 -12.51 -19.01 10.80
N LEU A 172 -12.28 -17.99 11.64
CA LEU A 172 -11.20 -18.06 12.63
C LEU A 172 -11.54 -19.19 13.61
N GLY A 173 -10.57 -20.05 13.89
CA GLY A 173 -10.74 -21.14 14.84
C GLY A 173 -11.07 -20.57 16.22
N HIS A 174 -12.05 -21.16 16.89
CA HIS A 174 -12.39 -20.78 18.25
C HIS A 174 -11.19 -21.11 19.16
N SER A 175 -10.68 -20.12 19.90
CA SER A 175 -9.67 -20.39 20.92
C SER A 175 -10.36 -21.05 22.10
N ASN A 176 -10.40 -22.38 22.12
CA ASN A 176 -10.86 -23.12 23.29
C ASN A 176 -9.76 -23.07 24.35
N GLY A 177 -9.78 -22.04 25.19
CA GLY A 177 -8.93 -21.98 26.38
C GLY A 177 -8.58 -20.57 26.84
N LEU A 178 -9.35 -20.08 27.80
CA LEU A 178 -8.87 -19.39 29.00
C LEU A 178 -9.50 -20.10 30.20
#